data_AF-A0A3B3CSI0-F1
#
_entry.id   AF-A0A3B3CSI0-F1
#
_cell.length_a   1.000
_cell.length_b   1.000
_cell.length_c   1.000
_cell.angle_alpha   90.00
_cell.angle_beta   90.00
_cell.angle_gamma   90.00
#
_symmetry.space_group_name_H-M   'P 1'
#
loop_
_entity.id
_entity.type
_entity.pdbx_description
1 polymer ?
#
loop_
_entity_poly.entity_id
_entity_poly.type
_entity_poly.pdbx_seq_one_letter_code
_entity_poly.pdbx_strand_id
1 'polypeptide(L)'
;TESPRSDDGSSPLIQLQRPFVYFGNTYYTIYVNHNGHLTFSAPFGSFSPQRFPIYGFKDIIAPFWTDLDNSQTGSVLFNQYTSGSVLQQATQDINSYFPNLSFSAEWVFVATWYEVAYFGASRTKITFQAVLISGGQNSFLLMNYGSIASTTRNAGYDTINSYYHFTIPGSFSSFATGSNSTFSLGSNVNVTGRWAFQVDSGVRDSLYPIYGTASSRSDDGSSPLIHLQSPFVYFGKTYYTIYVNHNGHLTFSAPFGSFSPQRFPIYGSRDIIAPFWTDLDNSQTGSVLFNQYTSGSVLQQATQDINSYFPNLNFSAEWVFVATWYEVAYFPATGTKTTFQAVLISGGQKSFVLMNYGSIATAGSNVQVCLIILHI
;
A
#
# COMPACT_ATOMS: atom_id res chain seq x y z
N THR A 1 16.16 24.83 8.84
CA THR A 1 17.63 24.77 8.66
C THR A 1 17.93 24.61 7.19
N GLU A 2 19.00 25.22 6.68
CA GLU A 2 19.45 25.04 5.29
C GLU A 2 20.65 24.07 5.27
N SER A 3 20.65 23.15 4.30
CA SER A 3 21.79 22.27 4.00
C SER A 3 22.91 23.07 3.32
N PRO A 4 24.19 22.65 3.41
CA PRO A 4 25.26 23.29 2.64
C PRO A 4 24.92 23.42 1.16
N ARG A 5 25.46 24.43 0.48
CA ARG A 5 25.29 24.59 -0.96
C ARG A 5 26.36 23.81 -1.70
N SER A 6 25.94 22.90 -2.57
CA SER A 6 26.81 22.04 -3.36
C SER A 6 26.05 21.53 -4.58
N ASP A 7 26.77 20.92 -5.50
CA ASP A 7 26.17 20.11 -6.56
C ASP A 7 25.75 18.75 -5.96
N ASP A 8 26.69 17.81 -5.86
CA ASP A 8 26.46 16.48 -5.29
C ASP A 8 26.73 16.38 -3.78
N GLY A 9 25.89 17.04 -2.97
CA GLY A 9 26.06 17.03 -1.51
C GLY A 9 24.92 16.41 -0.71
N SER A 10 25.04 16.53 0.61
CA SER A 10 24.03 16.12 1.58
C SER A 10 24.09 17.01 2.81
N SER A 11 23.03 16.99 3.61
CA SER A 11 23.06 17.59 4.95
C SER A 11 24.09 16.87 5.84
N PRO A 12 24.55 17.51 6.93
CA PRO A 12 25.09 16.78 8.06
C PRO A 12 24.10 15.71 8.57
N LEU A 13 24.57 14.75 9.37
CA LEU A 13 23.71 13.79 10.07
C LEU A 13 22.70 14.55 10.94
N ILE A 14 21.41 14.34 10.69
CA ILE A 14 20.34 14.96 11.48
C ILE A 14 19.83 13.93 12.48
N GLN A 15 19.90 14.26 13.78
CA GLN A 15 19.25 13.48 14.85
C GLN A 15 17.75 13.80 14.87
N LEU A 16 16.92 12.77 14.86
CA LEU A 16 15.46 12.93 14.93
C LEU A 16 15.02 13.15 16.38
N GLN A 17 14.15 14.13 16.61
CA GLN A 17 13.60 14.43 17.94
C GLN A 17 12.64 13.34 18.43
N ARG A 18 12.01 12.61 17.50
CA ARG A 18 11.26 11.38 17.73
C ARG A 18 11.67 10.35 16.67
N PRO A 19 11.63 9.05 16.99
CA PRO A 19 11.93 8.02 16.00
C PRO A 19 10.90 8.02 14.86
N PHE A 20 11.35 7.60 13.69
CA PHE A 20 10.50 7.36 12.52
C PHE A 20 10.57 5.88 12.15
N VAL A 21 9.42 5.23 12.02
CA VAL A 21 9.34 3.83 11.61
C VAL A 21 9.17 3.79 10.09
N TYR A 22 10.10 3.13 9.40
CA TYR A 22 10.05 2.95 7.95
C TYR A 22 10.12 1.45 7.65
N PHE A 23 8.97 0.91 7.27
CA PHE A 23 8.69 -0.50 7.01
C PHE A 23 9.27 -1.42 8.10
N GLY A 24 8.85 -1.21 9.34
CA GLY A 24 9.25 -2.01 10.50
C GLY A 24 10.62 -1.67 11.08
N ASN A 25 11.48 -0.95 10.33
CA ASN A 25 12.75 -0.46 10.85
C ASN A 25 12.57 0.88 11.54
N THR A 26 13.09 1.01 12.77
CA THR A 26 13.04 2.27 13.51
C THR A 26 14.32 3.07 13.28
N TYR A 27 14.18 4.29 12.75
CA TYR A 27 15.27 5.21 12.49
C TYR A 27 15.28 6.37 13.48
N TYR A 28 16.49 6.74 13.89
CA TYR A 28 16.77 7.87 14.79
C TYR A 28 17.53 8.99 14.10
N THR A 29 17.91 8.77 12.84
CA THR A 29 18.73 9.70 12.06
C THR A 29 18.26 9.79 10.62
N ILE A 30 18.54 10.92 9.98
CA ILE A 30 18.26 11.11 8.56
C ILE A 30 19.30 12.01 7.90
N TYR A 31 19.43 11.87 6.59
CA TYR A 31 20.19 12.74 5.69
C TYR A 31 19.27 13.29 4.61
N VAL A 32 19.40 14.58 4.31
CA VAL A 32 18.71 15.25 3.19
C VAL A 32 19.73 15.45 2.08
N ASN A 33 19.64 14.61 1.05
CA ASN A 33 20.59 14.64 -0.06
C ASN A 33 20.18 15.69 -1.10
N HIS A 34 21.14 16.38 -1.71
CA HIS A 34 20.86 17.48 -2.63
C HIS A 34 20.13 17.01 -3.89
N ASN A 35 20.43 15.79 -4.35
CA ASN A 35 19.80 15.11 -5.50
C ASN A 35 18.39 14.55 -5.22
N GLY A 36 17.63 15.21 -4.35
CA GLY A 36 16.18 15.03 -4.23
C GLY A 36 15.68 13.76 -3.53
N HIS A 37 16.49 13.20 -2.64
CA HIS A 37 16.15 12.01 -1.88
C HIS A 37 16.67 12.05 -0.43
N LEU A 38 16.08 11.24 0.43
CA LEU A 38 16.42 11.05 1.84
C LEU A 38 16.97 9.64 2.06
N THR A 39 17.92 9.53 2.96
CA THR A 39 18.50 8.25 3.43
C THR A 39 18.66 8.29 4.94
N PHE A 40 18.64 7.14 5.60
CA PHE A 40 18.66 7.09 7.07
C PHE A 40 20.03 6.77 7.66
N SER A 41 20.84 5.95 6.98
CA SER A 41 22.09 5.41 7.54
C SER A 41 23.35 6.14 7.10
N ALA A 42 23.38 6.71 5.91
CA ALA A 42 24.54 7.40 5.34
C ALA A 42 24.09 8.43 4.28
N PRO A 43 24.87 9.51 4.05
CA PRO A 43 24.62 10.42 2.95
C PRO A 43 24.77 9.68 1.62
N PHE A 44 24.04 10.13 0.61
CA PHE A 44 24.07 9.54 -0.73
C PHE A 44 24.02 10.63 -1.80
N GLY A 45 25.14 10.82 -2.50
CA GLY A 45 25.29 11.87 -3.51
C GLY A 45 24.89 11.46 -4.92
N SER A 46 24.23 10.32 -5.13
CA SER A 46 23.95 9.88 -6.51
C SER A 46 22.96 10.83 -7.20
N PHE A 47 23.37 11.37 -8.34
CA PHE A 47 22.56 12.22 -9.22
C PHE A 47 21.79 11.42 -10.29
N SER A 48 22.17 10.15 -10.50
CA SER A 48 21.58 9.28 -11.53
C SER A 48 20.40 8.50 -10.96
N PRO A 49 19.15 8.81 -11.35
CA PRO A 49 17.99 8.11 -10.83
C PRO A 49 17.90 6.68 -11.35
N GLN A 50 17.51 5.78 -10.45
CA GLN A 50 17.23 4.38 -10.76
C GLN A 50 15.72 4.13 -10.75
N ARG A 51 15.26 3.13 -11.50
CA ARG A 51 13.87 2.65 -11.44
C ARG A 51 13.69 1.85 -10.15
N PHE A 52 12.59 2.10 -9.43
CA PHE A 52 12.17 1.20 -8.37
C PHE A 52 11.43 -0.01 -8.98
N PRO A 53 11.61 -1.23 -8.46
CA PRO A 53 12.52 -1.60 -7.37
C PRO A 53 14.01 -1.56 -7.77
N ILE A 54 14.86 -1.05 -6.89
CA ILE A 54 16.32 -0.93 -7.07
C ILE A 54 17.03 -2.24 -6.72
N TYR A 55 16.47 -3.04 -5.81
CA TYR A 55 17.14 -4.17 -5.16
C TYR A 55 18.45 -3.76 -4.47
N GLY A 56 18.44 -2.55 -3.89
CA GLY A 56 19.58 -1.92 -3.26
C GLY A 56 19.77 -2.29 -1.79
N PHE A 57 20.85 -1.80 -1.20
CA PHE A 57 21.21 -2.00 0.21
C PHE A 57 20.86 -0.79 1.10
N LYS A 58 19.98 0.11 0.64
CA LYS A 58 19.60 1.33 1.34
C LYS A 58 18.09 1.52 1.33
N ASP A 59 17.59 1.97 2.47
CA ASP A 59 16.26 2.57 2.55
C ASP A 59 16.34 4.01 2.01
N ILE A 60 15.49 4.32 1.04
CA ILE A 60 15.50 5.58 0.30
C ILE A 60 14.07 6.10 0.10
N ILE A 61 13.89 7.39 0.40
CA ILE A 61 12.67 8.14 0.08
C ILE A 61 13.07 9.18 -0.96
N ALA A 62 12.59 9.05 -2.18
CA ALA A 62 12.94 9.93 -3.28
C ALA A 62 11.71 10.65 -3.82
N PRO A 63 11.25 11.74 -3.17
CA PRO A 63 10.18 12.54 -3.75
C PRO A 63 10.55 13.02 -5.15
N PHE A 64 11.82 13.28 -5.46
CA PHE A 64 12.20 13.54 -6.85
C PHE A 64 13.69 13.32 -7.09
N TRP A 65 14.09 12.13 -7.56
CA TRP A 65 15.50 11.82 -7.76
C TRP A 65 15.99 12.30 -9.12
N THR A 66 16.92 13.24 -9.11
CA THR A 66 17.62 13.75 -10.29
C THR A 66 18.87 14.52 -9.87
N ASP A 67 19.69 14.83 -10.87
CA ASP A 67 20.85 15.71 -10.79
C ASP A 67 20.41 17.17 -10.50
N LEU A 68 20.62 17.64 -9.27
CA LEU A 68 20.19 18.93 -8.75
C LEU A 68 21.37 19.72 -8.21
N ASP A 69 21.43 20.99 -8.59
CA ASP A 69 22.51 21.90 -8.19
C ASP A 69 21.92 23.08 -7.39
N ASN A 70 22.25 23.14 -6.09
CA ASN A 70 21.91 24.29 -5.23
C ASN A 70 23.12 25.20 -4.95
N SER A 71 24.24 25.03 -5.65
CA SER A 71 25.43 25.89 -5.52
C SER A 71 25.17 27.32 -6.00
N GLN A 72 24.32 27.50 -7.01
CA GLN A 72 24.02 28.80 -7.61
C GLN A 72 22.66 29.36 -7.19
N THR A 73 21.61 28.53 -7.14
CA THR A 73 20.22 28.97 -6.94
C THR A 73 19.41 27.98 -6.11
N GLY A 74 18.38 28.49 -5.44
CA GLY A 74 17.51 27.67 -4.59
C GLY A 74 18.18 27.25 -3.29
N SER A 75 17.45 26.46 -2.50
CA SER A 75 17.89 25.99 -1.19
C SER A 75 17.31 24.60 -0.88
N VAL A 76 18.10 23.78 -0.19
CA VAL A 76 17.63 22.52 0.40
C VAL A 76 17.42 22.76 1.88
N LEU A 77 16.16 22.80 2.30
CA LEU A 77 15.71 23.18 3.64
C LEU A 77 15.17 21.97 4.39
N PHE A 78 15.41 21.91 5.69
CA PHE A 78 14.81 20.90 6.57
C PHE A 78 14.52 21.41 7.97
N ASN A 79 13.39 20.98 8.52
CA ASN A 79 12.92 21.35 9.86
C ASN A 79 12.18 20.19 10.54
N GLN A 80 12.21 20.18 11.86
CA GLN A 80 11.45 19.26 12.71
C GLN A 80 10.47 20.02 13.59
N TYR A 81 9.32 19.43 13.84
CA TYR A 81 8.23 20.02 14.62
C TYR A 81 7.64 18.97 15.57
N THR A 82 7.56 19.30 16.85
CA THR A 82 6.90 18.51 17.90
C THR A 82 5.72 19.25 18.53
N SER A 83 5.38 20.44 18.01
CA SER A 83 4.25 21.27 18.40
C SER A 83 3.94 22.31 17.31
N GLY A 84 2.84 23.05 17.46
CA GLY A 84 2.46 24.15 16.58
C GLY A 84 1.61 23.73 15.38
N SER A 85 1.39 24.68 14.46
CA SER A 85 0.45 24.53 13.34
C SER A 85 0.84 23.44 12.34
N VAL A 86 2.14 23.21 12.12
CA VAL A 86 2.62 22.14 11.23
C VAL A 86 2.23 20.76 11.77
N LEU A 87 2.38 20.54 13.08
CA LEU A 87 1.98 19.29 13.73
C LEU A 87 0.46 19.11 13.67
N GLN A 88 -0.31 20.18 13.93
CA GLN A 88 -1.77 20.15 13.88
C GLN A 88 -2.28 19.83 12.47
N GLN A 89 -1.71 20.46 11.44
CA GLN A 89 -2.05 20.19 10.05
C GLN A 89 -1.75 18.75 9.67
N ALA A 90 -0.58 18.22 10.05
CA ALA A 90 -0.22 16.82 9.80
C ALA A 90 -1.23 15.85 10.45
N THR A 91 -1.64 16.10 11.69
CA THR A 91 -2.70 15.31 12.35
C THR A 91 -4.02 15.36 11.58
N GLN A 92 -4.45 16.54 11.12
CA GLN A 92 -5.69 16.69 10.36
C GLN A 92 -5.62 16.00 9.00
N ASP A 93 -4.50 16.16 8.28
CA ASP A 93 -4.26 15.55 6.98
C ASP A 93 -4.33 14.01 7.08
N ILE A 94 -3.59 13.42 8.02
CA ILE A 94 -3.57 11.96 8.19
C ILE A 94 -4.95 11.42 8.60
N ASN A 95 -5.66 12.06 9.53
CA ASN A 95 -7.01 11.61 9.88
C ASN A 95 -8.01 11.77 8.71
N SER A 96 -7.79 12.72 7.81
CA SER A 96 -8.62 12.88 6.61
C SER A 96 -8.34 11.81 5.56
N TYR A 97 -7.06 11.45 5.39
CA TYR A 97 -6.64 10.45 4.40
C TYR A 97 -6.84 9.01 4.88
N PHE A 98 -6.76 8.79 6.20
CA PHE A 98 -6.84 7.49 6.87
C PHE A 98 -7.88 7.52 8.02
N PRO A 99 -9.18 7.60 7.72
CA PRO A 99 -10.24 7.94 8.68
C PRO A 99 -10.50 6.91 9.80
N ASN A 100 -9.83 5.74 9.75
CA ASN A 100 -10.03 4.65 10.73
C ASN A 100 -8.90 4.53 11.77
N LEU A 101 -7.87 5.39 11.71
CA LEU A 101 -6.66 5.25 12.56
C LEU A 101 -6.75 6.00 13.90
N SER A 102 -7.62 7.02 14.03
CA SER A 102 -7.64 7.94 15.19
C SER A 102 -6.23 8.42 15.56
N PHE A 103 -5.60 9.13 14.63
CA PHE A 103 -4.19 9.49 14.68
C PHE A 103 -3.92 10.82 15.39
N SER A 104 -2.78 10.93 16.07
CA SER A 104 -2.22 12.21 16.54
C SER A 104 -0.73 12.26 16.25
N ALA A 105 -0.28 13.23 15.47
CA ALA A 105 1.14 13.43 15.21
C ALA A 105 1.85 13.86 16.50
N GLU A 106 2.96 13.20 16.82
CA GLU A 106 3.91 13.59 17.86
C GLU A 106 5.12 14.31 17.27
N TRP A 107 5.38 14.10 15.98
CA TRP A 107 6.53 14.65 15.29
C TRP A 107 6.32 14.75 13.78
N VAL A 108 6.82 15.83 13.19
CA VAL A 108 6.87 16.06 11.74
C VAL A 108 8.27 16.51 11.35
N PHE A 109 8.83 15.89 10.32
CA PHE A 109 10.04 16.36 9.62
C PHE A 109 9.67 16.76 8.20
N VAL A 110 10.06 17.96 7.81
CA VAL A 110 9.85 18.48 6.45
C VAL A 110 11.21 18.69 5.80
N ALA A 111 11.46 18.04 4.68
CA ALA A 111 12.55 18.38 3.75
C ALA A 111 11.96 19.04 2.50
N THR A 112 12.51 20.18 2.10
CA THR A 112 12.07 20.97 0.94
C THR A 112 13.27 21.26 0.06
N TRP A 113 13.18 20.91 -1.21
CA TRP A 113 14.05 21.44 -2.26
C TRP A 113 13.29 22.61 -2.85
N TYR A 114 13.71 23.84 -2.52
CA TYR A 114 12.99 25.07 -2.86
C TYR A 114 13.70 25.82 -3.97
N GLU A 115 13.03 25.97 -5.13
CA GLU A 115 13.55 26.62 -6.33
C GLU A 115 14.97 26.17 -6.74
N VAL A 116 15.29 24.90 -6.51
CA VAL A 116 16.58 24.31 -6.92
C VAL A 116 16.59 24.17 -8.45
N ALA A 117 17.76 24.20 -9.07
CA ALA A 117 17.90 24.01 -10.51
C ALA A 117 18.43 22.61 -10.84
N TYR A 118 18.20 22.14 -12.07
CA TYR A 118 18.95 21.00 -12.59
C TYR A 118 20.41 21.40 -12.83
N PHE A 119 21.33 20.45 -12.62
CA PHE A 119 22.72 20.62 -13.03
C PHE A 119 22.82 21.03 -14.50
N GLY A 120 23.65 22.03 -14.79
CA GLY A 120 23.84 22.59 -16.12
C GLY A 120 22.66 23.43 -16.67
N ALA A 121 21.57 23.61 -15.90
CA ALA A 121 20.39 24.37 -16.32
C ALA A 121 19.86 25.31 -15.22
N SER A 122 20.69 26.26 -14.79
CA SER A 122 20.46 27.22 -13.69
C SER A 122 19.22 28.14 -13.81
N ARG A 123 18.54 28.15 -14.97
CA ARG A 123 17.27 28.87 -15.16
C ARG A 123 16.05 28.05 -14.76
N THR A 124 16.21 26.76 -14.51
CA THR A 124 15.13 25.90 -14.04
C THR A 124 14.87 26.17 -12.57
N LYS A 125 13.60 26.07 -12.18
CA LYS A 125 13.18 26.18 -10.79
C LYS A 125 12.28 25.00 -10.47
N ILE A 126 12.70 24.18 -9.52
CA ILE A 126 11.91 23.06 -9.05
C ILE A 126 11.66 23.18 -7.55
N THR A 127 10.41 22.92 -7.15
CA THR A 127 10.02 22.90 -5.74
C THR A 127 9.24 21.63 -5.42
N PHE A 128 9.72 20.86 -4.46
CA PHE A 128 9.05 19.66 -3.95
C PHE A 128 9.44 19.40 -2.50
N GLN A 129 8.66 18.56 -1.82
CA GLN A 129 8.86 18.23 -0.40
C GLN A 129 8.68 16.75 -0.13
N ALA A 130 9.41 16.27 0.88
CA ALA A 130 9.07 15.07 1.63
C ALA A 130 8.72 15.47 3.07
N VAL A 131 7.60 14.95 3.57
CA VAL A 131 7.12 15.16 4.94
C VAL A 131 6.99 13.81 5.62
N LEU A 132 7.78 13.59 6.67
CA LEU A 132 7.73 12.39 7.51
C LEU A 132 6.96 12.74 8.77
N ILE A 133 5.93 11.96 9.10
CA ILE A 133 5.01 12.22 10.22
C ILE A 133 5.03 10.98 11.11
N SER A 134 5.29 11.15 12.41
CA SER A 134 5.28 10.06 13.39
C SER A 134 4.26 10.34 14.48
N GLY A 135 3.42 9.36 14.79
CA GLY A 135 2.54 9.31 15.96
C GLY A 135 3.02 8.29 16.99
N GLY A 136 4.33 8.05 17.07
CA GLY A 136 4.93 7.02 17.92
C GLY A 136 4.98 5.66 17.22
N GLN A 137 3.84 4.98 17.11
CA GLN A 137 3.77 3.66 16.45
C GLN A 137 3.42 3.74 14.96
N ASN A 138 2.66 4.75 14.54
CA ASN A 138 2.33 4.96 13.13
C ASN A 138 3.25 5.99 12.49
N SER A 139 3.63 5.76 11.25
CA SER A 139 4.54 6.61 10.49
C SER A 139 3.99 6.80 9.09
N PHE A 140 3.95 8.05 8.65
CA PHE A 140 3.42 8.44 7.34
C PHE A 140 4.43 9.25 6.57
N LEU A 141 4.38 9.12 5.26
CA LEU A 141 5.19 9.84 4.30
C LEU A 141 4.26 10.61 3.36
N LEU A 142 4.41 11.93 3.30
CA LEU A 142 3.82 12.76 2.25
C LEU A 142 4.89 13.22 1.27
N MET A 143 4.55 13.23 -0.02
CA MET A 143 5.33 13.90 -1.05
C MET A 143 4.46 15.00 -1.66
N ASN A 144 4.96 16.23 -1.65
CA ASN A 144 4.26 17.40 -2.21
C ASN A 144 5.05 17.96 -3.39
N TYR A 145 4.34 18.29 -4.47
CA TYR A 145 4.93 18.83 -5.69
C TYR A 145 4.41 20.23 -5.97
N GLY A 146 5.33 21.18 -6.10
CA GLY A 146 5.06 22.51 -6.62
C GLY A 146 5.34 22.57 -8.12
N SER A 147 5.89 23.70 -8.58
CA SER A 147 6.39 23.82 -9.95
C SER A 147 7.62 22.92 -10.13
N ILE A 148 7.58 22.03 -11.13
CA ILE A 148 8.73 21.21 -11.54
C ILE A 148 8.92 21.39 -13.05
N ALA A 149 10.09 21.87 -13.44
CA ALA A 149 10.47 21.98 -14.84
C ALA A 149 10.47 20.60 -15.53
N SER A 150 10.06 20.55 -16.80
CA SER A 150 9.86 19.31 -17.56
C SER A 150 11.13 18.44 -17.66
N THR A 151 10.99 17.16 -17.36
CA THR A 151 12.02 16.11 -17.41
C THR A 151 11.37 14.73 -17.27
N THR A 152 12.14 13.67 -17.45
CA THR A 152 11.69 12.26 -17.40
C THR A 152 12.33 11.52 -16.24
N ARG A 153 12.14 12.01 -15.01
CA ARG A 153 12.83 11.52 -13.80
C ARG A 153 11.92 10.68 -12.91
N ASN A 154 12.48 10.16 -11.81
CA ASN A 154 11.81 9.21 -10.94
C ASN A 154 11.31 9.86 -9.64
N ALA A 155 10.20 9.37 -9.12
CA ALA A 155 9.71 9.70 -7.78
C ALA A 155 9.09 8.47 -7.12
N GLY A 156 9.27 8.33 -5.82
CA GLY A 156 8.82 7.17 -5.06
C GLY A 156 9.68 6.87 -3.85
N TYR A 157 9.65 5.61 -3.42
CA TYR A 157 10.47 5.14 -2.30
C TYR A 157 10.83 3.66 -2.49
N ASP A 158 11.85 3.22 -1.78
CA ASP A 158 12.33 1.85 -1.80
C ASP A 158 12.95 1.47 -0.46
N THR A 159 12.95 0.18 -0.14
CA THR A 159 13.63 -0.38 1.02
C THR A 159 14.82 -1.22 0.59
N ILE A 160 15.65 -1.59 1.56
CA ILE A 160 16.67 -2.64 1.40
C ILE A 160 16.02 -3.88 0.76
N ASN A 161 16.69 -4.41 -0.26
CA ASN A 161 16.25 -5.53 -1.10
C ASN A 161 14.89 -5.33 -1.81
N SER A 162 14.33 -4.12 -1.76
CA SER A 162 13.05 -3.76 -2.35
C SER A 162 11.86 -4.63 -1.92
N TYR A 163 11.86 -5.07 -0.66
CA TYR A 163 10.69 -5.70 -0.05
C TYR A 163 9.46 -4.78 -0.10
N TYR A 164 9.68 -3.48 0.13
CA TYR A 164 8.68 -2.44 -0.03
C TYR A 164 9.20 -1.37 -0.97
N HIS A 165 8.43 -1.06 -2.00
CA HIS A 165 8.76 0.01 -2.92
C HIS A 165 7.48 0.58 -3.53
N PHE A 166 7.58 1.81 -4.00
CA PHE A 166 6.53 2.44 -4.77
C PHE A 166 7.14 3.38 -5.80
N THR A 167 6.57 3.39 -7.00
CA THR A 167 6.92 4.32 -8.07
C THR A 167 5.71 5.18 -8.36
N ILE A 168 5.86 6.51 -8.27
CA ILE A 168 4.79 7.41 -8.66
C ILE A 168 4.51 7.21 -10.16
N PRO A 169 3.23 7.04 -10.56
CA PRO A 169 2.86 6.87 -11.95
C PRO A 169 3.44 7.97 -12.85
N GLY A 170 3.84 7.60 -14.06
CA GLY A 170 4.48 8.51 -15.00
C GLY A 170 5.99 8.72 -14.79
N SER A 171 6.60 8.21 -13.72
CA SER A 171 8.06 8.22 -13.55
C SER A 171 8.80 7.68 -14.78
N PHE A 172 9.89 8.35 -15.18
CA PHE A 172 10.62 8.09 -16.43
C PHE A 172 9.80 8.19 -17.73
N SER A 173 8.72 8.96 -17.73
CA SER A 173 7.98 9.31 -18.95
C SER A 173 7.95 10.82 -19.15
N SER A 174 7.53 11.26 -20.35
CA SER A 174 7.30 12.68 -20.65
C SER A 174 6.18 13.32 -19.83
N PHE A 175 5.36 12.52 -19.14
CA PHE A 175 4.26 12.98 -18.30
C PHE A 175 4.65 13.12 -16.82
N ALA A 176 5.91 12.82 -16.44
CA ALA A 176 6.35 12.89 -15.05
C ALA A 176 6.23 14.31 -14.48
N THR A 177 6.86 15.28 -15.15
CA THR A 177 6.96 16.68 -14.69
C THR A 177 6.50 17.69 -15.75
N GLY A 178 6.40 18.97 -15.36
CA GLY A 178 5.78 20.03 -16.15
C GLY A 178 4.43 20.49 -15.59
N SER A 179 3.82 21.49 -16.24
CA SER A 179 2.60 22.15 -15.74
C SER A 179 1.36 21.24 -15.70
N ASN A 180 1.29 20.23 -16.56
CA ASN A 180 0.18 19.27 -16.65
C ASN A 180 0.70 17.83 -16.48
N SER A 181 1.39 17.57 -15.37
CA SER A 181 2.11 16.31 -15.16
C SER A 181 1.53 15.47 -14.05
N THR A 182 1.88 14.19 -14.02
CA THR A 182 1.40 13.28 -12.97
C THR A 182 1.91 13.68 -11.60
N PHE A 183 3.13 14.23 -11.48
CA PHE A 183 3.64 14.66 -10.18
C PHE A 183 2.90 15.92 -9.68
N SER A 184 2.61 16.89 -10.55
CA SER A 184 1.95 18.14 -10.16
C SER A 184 0.43 18.00 -10.00
N LEU A 185 -0.22 17.11 -10.75
CA LEU A 185 -1.68 16.97 -10.76
C LEU A 185 -2.20 15.69 -10.10
N GLY A 186 -1.41 14.62 -10.11
CA GLY A 186 -1.80 13.32 -9.58
C GLY A 186 -1.83 13.27 -8.05
N SER A 187 -2.61 12.32 -7.52
CA SER A 187 -2.73 12.11 -6.08
C SER A 187 -3.35 10.74 -5.80
N ASN A 188 -2.96 10.13 -4.68
CA ASN A 188 -3.66 8.97 -4.10
C ASN A 188 -4.62 9.36 -2.96
N VAL A 189 -4.62 10.63 -2.53
CA VAL A 189 -5.46 11.16 -1.44
C VAL A 189 -6.39 12.29 -1.88
N ASN A 190 -6.60 12.44 -3.19
CA ASN A 190 -7.46 13.46 -3.78
C ASN A 190 -7.05 14.91 -3.40
N VAL A 191 -5.75 15.14 -3.21
CA VAL A 191 -5.16 16.47 -3.03
C VAL A 191 -4.13 16.65 -4.14
N THR A 192 -4.40 17.58 -5.05
CA THR A 192 -3.58 17.84 -6.24
C THR A 192 -2.10 17.98 -5.88
N GLY A 193 -1.26 17.17 -6.53
CA GLY A 193 0.20 17.20 -6.33
C GLY A 193 0.68 16.63 -5.00
N ARG A 194 -0.18 15.90 -4.27
CA ARG A 194 0.16 15.26 -2.99
C ARG A 194 -0.04 13.75 -3.05
N TRP A 195 0.97 13.04 -2.56
CA TRP A 195 0.96 11.60 -2.38
C TRP A 195 1.19 11.28 -0.91
N ALA A 196 0.41 10.38 -0.32
CA ALA A 196 0.48 10.03 1.09
C ALA A 196 0.56 8.52 1.28
N PHE A 197 1.46 8.05 2.14
CA PHE A 197 1.69 6.63 2.38
C PHE A 197 1.78 6.38 3.88
N GLN A 198 1.14 5.31 4.35
CA GLN A 198 1.48 4.72 5.65
C GLN A 198 2.71 3.83 5.45
N VAL A 199 3.73 4.02 6.28
CA VAL A 199 5.06 3.40 6.12
C VAL A 199 5.58 2.79 7.41
N ASP A 200 4.79 2.65 8.48
CA ASP A 200 5.22 1.98 9.71
C ASP A 200 5.26 0.45 9.61
N SER A 201 4.37 -0.18 8.86
CA SER A 201 4.27 -1.64 8.80
C SER A 201 5.26 -2.23 7.79
N GLY A 202 6.35 -2.83 8.29
CA GLY A 202 7.27 -3.70 7.53
C GLY A 202 6.72 -5.10 7.26
N VAL A 203 5.41 -5.21 7.38
CA VAL A 203 4.58 -6.30 6.91
C VAL A 203 3.75 -5.56 5.88
N ARG A 204 3.68 -6.01 4.61
CA ARG A 204 2.49 -5.60 3.84
C ARG A 204 1.40 -6.05 4.79
N ASP A 205 0.45 -5.21 5.18
CA ASP A 205 -0.81 -5.79 5.62
C ASP A 205 -1.23 -6.63 4.41
N SER A 206 -0.82 -7.91 4.41
CA SER A 206 -1.06 -8.83 3.31
C SER A 206 -2.55 -8.98 3.21
N LEU A 207 -3.23 -8.73 4.33
CA LEU A 207 -4.65 -8.62 4.44
C LEU A 207 -5.12 -7.22 4.01
N TYR A 208 -6.13 -7.23 3.15
CA TYR A 208 -6.98 -6.08 2.89
C TYR A 208 -7.73 -5.70 4.17
N PRO A 209 -8.34 -4.50 4.26
CA PRO A 209 -9.02 -4.07 5.48
C PRO A 209 -9.99 -5.12 6.04
N ILE A 210 -9.81 -5.46 7.31
CA ILE A 210 -10.64 -6.42 8.05
C ILE A 210 -11.89 -5.68 8.54
N TYR A 211 -12.81 -5.44 7.61
CA TYR A 211 -14.02 -4.68 7.85
C TYR A 211 -15.12 -5.12 6.89
N GLY A 212 -16.37 -5.00 7.30
CA GLY A 212 -17.52 -5.27 6.43
C GLY A 212 -18.75 -5.78 7.17
N THR A 213 -19.64 -6.37 6.39
CA THR A 213 -20.81 -7.07 6.93
C THR A 213 -20.36 -8.40 7.53
N ALA A 214 -20.75 -8.64 8.79
CA ALA A 214 -20.53 -9.94 9.42
C ALA A 214 -21.61 -10.93 9.01
N SER A 215 -21.21 -12.15 8.67
CA SER A 215 -22.15 -13.26 8.59
C SER A 215 -22.65 -13.66 9.97
N SER A 216 -23.75 -14.42 10.03
CA SER A 216 -24.21 -15.10 11.25
C SER A 216 -23.09 -15.89 11.93
N ARG A 217 -23.22 -16.06 13.24
CA ARG A 217 -22.37 -16.92 14.06
C ARG A 217 -22.95 -18.32 14.07
N SER A 218 -22.18 -19.28 13.56
CA SER A 218 -22.57 -20.68 13.45
C SER A 218 -21.33 -21.56 13.39
N ASP A 219 -21.52 -22.86 13.55
CA ASP A 219 -20.46 -23.83 13.26
C ASP A 219 -20.42 -24.02 11.73
N ASP A 220 -21.44 -24.70 11.19
CA ASP A 220 -21.65 -24.82 9.76
C ASP A 220 -22.69 -23.82 9.24
N GLY A 221 -22.22 -22.81 8.50
CA GLY A 221 -23.10 -21.84 7.89
C GLY A 221 -22.52 -21.14 6.66
N SER A 222 -23.29 -20.19 6.15
CA SER A 222 -22.92 -19.35 5.01
C SER A 222 -23.56 -17.97 5.17
N SER A 223 -22.98 -16.97 4.52
CA SER A 223 -23.63 -15.68 4.32
C SER A 223 -24.98 -15.85 3.59
N PRO A 224 -25.89 -14.86 3.69
CA PRO A 224 -26.94 -14.68 2.70
C PRO A 224 -26.37 -14.52 1.28
N LEU A 225 -27.25 -14.55 0.27
CA LEU A 225 -26.89 -14.20 -1.11
C LEU A 225 -26.36 -12.76 -1.15
N ILE A 226 -25.13 -12.58 -1.65
CA ILE A 226 -24.53 -11.26 -1.82
C ILE A 226 -24.60 -10.90 -3.30
N HIS A 227 -25.23 -9.77 -3.62
CA HIS A 227 -25.19 -9.20 -4.97
C HIS A 227 -23.90 -8.42 -5.17
N LEU A 228 -23.19 -8.71 -6.26
CA LEU A 228 -21.96 -8.00 -6.61
C LEU A 228 -22.30 -6.64 -7.24
N GLN A 229 -21.60 -5.60 -6.81
CA GLN A 229 -21.72 -4.24 -7.36
C GLN A 229 -21.11 -4.14 -8.77
N SER A 230 -20.20 -5.05 -9.12
CA SER A 230 -19.66 -5.23 -10.46
C SER A 230 -19.60 -6.73 -10.76
N PRO A 231 -19.90 -7.18 -12.00
CA PRO A 231 -19.77 -8.58 -12.35
C PRO A 231 -18.32 -9.07 -12.20
N PHE A 232 -18.17 -10.31 -11.73
CA PHE A 232 -16.88 -10.99 -11.64
C PHE A 232 -16.78 -12.09 -12.69
N VAL A 233 -15.72 -12.06 -13.51
CA VAL A 233 -15.49 -13.08 -14.54
C VAL A 233 -14.55 -14.15 -13.98
N TYR A 234 -15.07 -15.37 -13.84
CA TYR A 234 -14.32 -16.52 -13.36
C TYR A 234 -14.22 -17.56 -14.47
N PHE A 235 -13.02 -17.74 -15.04
CA PHE A 235 -12.76 -18.63 -16.18
C PHE A 235 -13.75 -18.46 -17.36
N GLY A 236 -14.01 -17.20 -17.75
CA GLY A 236 -14.91 -16.85 -18.85
C GLY A 236 -16.39 -16.86 -18.50
N LYS A 237 -16.77 -17.36 -17.31
CA LYS A 237 -18.15 -17.29 -16.82
C LYS A 237 -18.35 -16.04 -15.97
N THR A 238 -19.40 -15.30 -16.26
CA THR A 238 -19.74 -14.06 -15.54
C THR A 238 -20.68 -14.36 -14.37
N TYR A 239 -20.32 -13.88 -13.19
CA TYR A 239 -21.09 -14.01 -11.97
C TYR A 239 -21.52 -12.65 -11.43
N TYR A 240 -22.75 -12.59 -10.91
CA TYR A 240 -23.36 -11.39 -10.30
C TYR A 240 -23.64 -11.57 -8.82
N THR A 241 -23.35 -12.76 -8.28
CA THR A 241 -23.68 -13.14 -6.92
C THR A 241 -22.58 -14.00 -6.31
N ILE A 242 -22.44 -13.94 -4.99
CA ILE A 242 -21.50 -14.76 -4.24
C ILE A 242 -22.06 -15.12 -2.86
N TYR A 243 -21.53 -16.21 -2.31
CA TYR A 243 -21.75 -16.67 -0.94
C TYR A 243 -20.40 -16.87 -0.27
N VAL A 244 -20.27 -16.40 0.97
CA VAL A 244 -19.10 -16.62 1.83
C VAL A 244 -19.43 -17.71 2.83
N ASN A 245 -18.78 -18.85 2.73
CA ASN A 245 -19.04 -19.99 3.61
C ASN A 245 -18.20 -19.89 4.89
N HIS A 246 -18.73 -20.35 6.02
CA HIS A 246 -18.02 -20.32 7.29
C HIS A 246 -16.78 -21.22 7.29
N ASN A 247 -16.81 -22.30 6.51
CA ASN A 247 -15.72 -23.28 6.36
C ASN A 247 -14.64 -22.88 5.34
N GLY A 248 -14.51 -21.59 5.02
CA GLY A 248 -13.30 -21.07 4.36
C GLY A 248 -13.28 -21.10 2.83
N HIS A 249 -14.46 -21.17 2.21
CA HIS A 249 -14.63 -21.12 0.75
C HIS A 249 -15.75 -20.18 0.30
N LEU A 250 -15.70 -19.81 -0.99
CA LEU A 250 -16.68 -19.00 -1.69
C LEU A 250 -17.35 -19.82 -2.78
N THR A 251 -18.64 -19.56 -3.02
CA THR A 251 -19.40 -20.14 -4.14
C THR A 251 -20.26 -19.07 -4.79
N PHE A 252 -20.63 -19.24 -6.06
CA PHE A 252 -21.33 -18.19 -6.80
C PHE A 252 -22.85 -18.40 -6.93
N SER A 253 -23.30 -19.66 -6.95
CA SER A 253 -24.69 -20.00 -7.30
C SER A 253 -25.59 -20.36 -6.12
N ALA A 254 -25.03 -21.01 -5.09
CA ALA A 254 -25.78 -21.49 -3.93
C ALA A 254 -24.81 -21.77 -2.77
N PRO A 255 -25.24 -21.60 -1.50
CA PRO A 255 -24.40 -21.89 -0.34
C PRO A 255 -24.00 -23.37 -0.32
N PHE A 256 -22.86 -23.66 0.30
CA PHE A 256 -22.30 -25.00 0.37
C PHE A 256 -21.67 -25.25 1.74
N GLY A 257 -22.44 -25.77 2.70
CA GLY A 257 -22.01 -25.99 4.09
C GLY A 257 -21.18 -27.26 4.30
N SER A 258 -20.25 -27.58 3.39
CA SER A 258 -19.35 -28.71 3.61
C SER A 258 -18.15 -28.25 4.42
N PHE A 259 -17.96 -28.79 5.62
CA PHE A 259 -16.77 -28.60 6.47
C PHE A 259 -15.61 -29.53 6.08
N SER A 260 -15.90 -30.63 5.37
CA SER A 260 -14.88 -31.59 4.93
C SER A 260 -14.25 -31.15 3.61
N PRO A 261 -12.93 -30.81 3.58
CA PRO A 261 -12.28 -30.38 2.36
C PRO A 261 -12.17 -31.50 1.33
N GLN A 262 -12.38 -31.16 0.07
CA GLN A 262 -12.21 -32.06 -1.07
C GLN A 262 -10.95 -31.69 -1.85
N ARG A 263 -10.22 -32.70 -2.32
CA ARG A 263 -9.06 -32.49 -3.18
C ARG A 263 -9.49 -31.93 -4.53
N PHE A 264 -8.77 -30.90 -4.98
CA PHE A 264 -8.92 -30.41 -6.35
C PHE A 264 -8.18 -31.33 -7.34
N PRO A 265 -8.70 -31.50 -8.57
CA PRO A 265 -9.99 -31.00 -9.07
C PRO A 265 -11.19 -31.75 -8.46
N ILE A 266 -12.25 -31.01 -8.10
CA ILE A 266 -13.44 -31.55 -7.42
C ILE A 266 -14.35 -32.36 -8.37
N TYR A 267 -14.24 -32.17 -9.69
CA TYR A 267 -15.13 -32.75 -10.72
C TYR A 267 -16.63 -32.56 -10.42
N GLY A 268 -16.99 -31.46 -9.76
CA GLY A 268 -18.37 -31.11 -9.41
C GLY A 268 -19.00 -30.09 -10.36
N SER A 269 -20.29 -29.80 -10.17
CA SER A 269 -21.05 -28.84 -10.97
C SER A 269 -20.99 -27.40 -10.42
N ARG A 270 -20.07 -27.10 -9.50
CA ARG A 270 -20.05 -25.86 -8.73
C ARG A 270 -18.68 -25.21 -8.82
N ASP A 271 -18.66 -23.94 -9.20
CA ASP A 271 -17.46 -23.12 -9.13
C ASP A 271 -17.24 -22.69 -7.68
N ILE A 272 -16.00 -22.85 -7.21
CA ILE A 272 -15.60 -22.65 -5.82
C ILE A 272 -14.23 -21.99 -5.76
N ILE A 273 -14.08 -21.04 -4.83
CA ILE A 273 -12.78 -20.46 -4.46
C ILE A 273 -12.53 -20.82 -3.00
N ALA A 274 -11.49 -21.61 -2.74
CA ALA A 274 -11.18 -22.12 -1.40
C ALA A 274 -9.79 -21.66 -0.96
N PRO A 275 -9.66 -20.44 -0.40
CA PRO A 275 -8.38 -19.97 0.16
C PRO A 275 -7.92 -20.87 1.31
N PHE A 276 -8.84 -21.41 2.11
CA PHE A 276 -8.51 -22.26 3.24
C PHE A 276 -9.74 -23.09 3.68
N TRP A 277 -9.99 -24.21 3.01
CA TRP A 277 -11.17 -25.03 3.28
C TRP A 277 -10.88 -26.06 4.38
N THR A 278 -11.58 -25.93 5.49
CA THR A 278 -11.52 -26.81 6.67
C THR A 278 -12.71 -26.57 7.58
N ASP A 279 -12.83 -27.38 8.62
CA ASP A 279 -13.88 -27.30 9.64
C ASP A 279 -13.61 -26.13 10.60
N LEU A 280 -14.31 -25.01 10.38
CA LEU A 280 -14.16 -23.74 11.07
C LEU A 280 -15.44 -23.37 11.81
N ASP A 281 -15.29 -22.94 13.06
CA ASP A 281 -16.40 -22.58 13.94
C ASP A 281 -16.28 -21.11 14.36
N ASN A 282 -17.25 -20.27 13.93
CA ASN A 282 -17.35 -18.87 14.35
C ASN A 282 -18.49 -18.62 15.36
N SER A 283 -19.09 -19.67 15.93
CA SER A 283 -20.19 -19.58 16.89
C SER A 283 -19.76 -18.88 18.18
N GLN A 284 -18.53 -19.12 18.64
CA GLN A 284 -18.00 -18.57 19.90
C GLN A 284 -17.00 -17.43 19.68
N THR A 285 -16.01 -17.61 18.80
CA THR A 285 -14.89 -16.68 18.58
C THR A 285 -14.74 -16.32 17.10
N GLY A 286 -13.97 -15.27 16.81
CA GLY A 286 -13.75 -14.82 15.44
C GLY A 286 -14.99 -14.29 14.72
N SER A 287 -14.82 -13.95 13.45
CA SER A 287 -15.88 -13.45 12.56
C SER A 287 -15.59 -13.75 11.10
N VAL A 288 -16.64 -14.01 10.33
CA VAL A 288 -16.60 -14.09 8.87
C VAL A 288 -17.17 -12.79 8.33
N LEU A 289 -16.30 -11.95 7.75
CA LEU A 289 -16.60 -10.60 7.30
C LEU A 289 -16.49 -10.51 5.78
N PHE A 290 -17.33 -9.69 5.15
CA PHE A 290 -17.20 -9.39 3.74
C PHE A 290 -17.56 -7.94 3.39
N ASN A 291 -16.87 -7.37 2.41
CA ASN A 291 -17.18 -6.03 1.90
C ASN A 291 -16.84 -5.88 0.42
N GLN A 292 -17.42 -4.86 -0.20
CA GLN A 292 -17.17 -4.45 -1.59
C GLN A 292 -16.67 -3.02 -1.65
N TYR A 293 -15.79 -2.76 -2.59
CA TYR A 293 -15.19 -1.45 -2.83
C TYR A 293 -15.25 -1.14 -4.33
N THR A 294 -15.62 0.10 -4.66
CA THR A 294 -15.60 0.66 -6.02
C THR A 294 -14.79 1.97 -6.10
N SER A 295 -14.20 2.40 -4.98
CA SER A 295 -13.33 3.57 -4.87
C SER A 295 -12.48 3.50 -3.60
N GLY A 296 -11.55 4.45 -3.44
CA GLY A 296 -10.74 4.59 -2.23
C GLY A 296 -9.44 3.79 -2.22
N SER A 297 -8.80 3.74 -1.05
CA SER A 297 -7.46 3.14 -0.87
C SER A 297 -7.42 1.64 -1.19
N VAL A 298 -8.53 0.92 -1.02
CA VAL A 298 -8.59 -0.52 -1.32
C VAL A 298 -8.45 -0.81 -2.81
N LEU A 299 -9.05 0.01 -3.69
CA LEU A 299 -8.86 -0.13 -5.15
C LEU A 299 -7.44 0.23 -5.57
N GLN A 300 -6.84 1.23 -4.91
CA GLN A 300 -5.47 1.62 -5.17
C GLN A 300 -4.51 0.49 -4.77
N GLN A 301 -4.72 -0.11 -3.60
CA GLN A 301 -3.98 -1.27 -3.13
C GLN A 301 -4.10 -2.44 -4.11
N ALA A 302 -5.32 -2.79 -4.54
CA ALA A 302 -5.56 -3.83 -5.55
C ALA A 302 -4.88 -3.54 -6.88
N THR A 303 -4.95 -2.30 -7.34
CA THR A 303 -4.28 -1.87 -8.58
C THR A 303 -2.76 -2.01 -8.45
N GLN A 304 -2.19 -1.60 -7.32
CA GLN A 304 -0.76 -1.71 -7.05
C GLN A 304 -0.31 -3.16 -6.91
N ASP A 305 -1.07 -3.99 -6.19
CA ASP A 305 -0.78 -5.42 -6.02
C ASP A 305 -0.74 -6.12 -7.38
N ILE A 306 -1.79 -5.98 -8.20
CA ILE A 306 -1.85 -6.64 -9.51
C ILE A 306 -0.75 -6.14 -10.45
N ASN A 307 -0.49 -4.83 -10.50
CA ASN A 307 0.61 -4.31 -11.33
C ASN A 307 1.99 -4.70 -10.81
N SER A 308 2.15 -4.94 -9.50
CA SER A 308 3.41 -5.45 -8.95
C SER A 308 3.67 -6.89 -9.36
N TYR A 309 2.62 -7.72 -9.41
CA TYR A 309 2.71 -9.12 -9.83
C TYR A 309 2.76 -9.27 -11.36
N PHE A 310 2.12 -8.36 -12.10
CA PHE A 310 2.02 -8.38 -13.56
C PHE A 310 2.36 -7.00 -14.15
N PRO A 311 3.64 -6.59 -14.16
CA PRO A 311 4.07 -5.23 -14.51
C PRO A 311 3.76 -4.79 -15.94
N ASN A 312 3.59 -5.74 -16.86
CA ASN A 312 3.26 -5.45 -18.27
C ASN A 312 1.76 -5.33 -18.55
N LEU A 313 0.91 -5.52 -17.53
CA LEU A 313 -0.54 -5.60 -17.71
C LEU A 313 -1.22 -4.22 -17.80
N ASN A 314 -0.59 -3.19 -17.22
CA ASN A 314 -1.14 -1.85 -17.01
C ASN A 314 -2.61 -1.88 -16.54
N PHE A 315 -2.83 -2.52 -15.39
CA PHE A 315 -4.13 -2.79 -14.82
C PHE A 315 -4.64 -1.61 -13.97
N SER A 316 -5.95 -1.43 -13.91
CA SER A 316 -6.63 -0.56 -12.96
C SER A 316 -7.83 -1.30 -12.39
N ALA A 317 -7.91 -1.42 -11.07
CA ALA A 317 -9.05 -2.05 -10.40
C ALA A 317 -10.25 -1.09 -10.46
N GLU A 318 -11.40 -1.61 -10.88
CA GLU A 318 -12.69 -0.92 -10.86
C GLU A 318 -13.57 -1.42 -9.71
N TRP A 319 -13.31 -2.63 -9.22
CA TRP A 319 -14.07 -3.24 -8.15
C TRP A 319 -13.23 -4.26 -7.38
N VAL A 320 -13.42 -4.30 -6.06
CA VAL A 320 -12.76 -5.27 -5.17
C VAL A 320 -13.80 -5.82 -4.19
N PHE A 321 -13.86 -7.14 -4.05
CA PHE A 321 -14.57 -7.84 -2.98
C PHE A 321 -13.56 -8.52 -2.05
N VAL A 322 -13.71 -8.30 -0.76
CA VAL A 322 -12.86 -8.89 0.28
C VAL A 322 -13.74 -9.76 1.16
N ALA A 323 -13.45 -11.06 1.24
CA ALA A 323 -13.97 -11.95 2.28
C ALA A 323 -12.84 -12.30 3.26
N THR A 324 -13.10 -12.12 4.54
CA THR A 324 -12.14 -12.38 5.63
C THR A 324 -12.73 -13.33 6.64
N TRP A 325 -12.00 -14.39 6.96
CA TRP A 325 -12.19 -15.17 8.17
C TRP A 325 -11.19 -14.62 9.17
N TYR A 326 -11.65 -13.90 10.18
CA TYR A 326 -10.81 -13.19 11.15
C TYR A 326 -10.86 -13.89 12.51
N GLU A 327 -9.70 -14.37 12.96
CA GLU A 327 -9.53 -15.12 14.21
C GLU A 327 -10.57 -16.25 14.42
N VAL A 328 -10.98 -16.91 13.34
CA VAL A 328 -11.95 -18.02 13.40
C VAL A 328 -11.25 -19.27 13.92
N ALA A 329 -11.89 -19.99 14.83
CA ALA A 329 -11.36 -21.20 15.41
C ALA A 329 -11.63 -22.42 14.52
N TYR A 330 -10.82 -23.46 14.65
CA TYR A 330 -11.17 -24.80 14.15
C TYR A 330 -12.24 -25.42 15.06
N PHE A 331 -13.17 -26.17 14.48
CA PHE A 331 -14.01 -27.06 15.28
C PHE A 331 -13.23 -28.30 15.74
N PRO A 332 -13.42 -28.83 16.96
CA PRO A 332 -14.13 -28.24 18.12
C PRO A 332 -13.21 -27.37 19.00
N ALA A 333 -12.02 -27.00 18.51
CA ALA A 333 -10.98 -26.32 19.26
C ALA A 333 -11.15 -24.79 19.30
N THR A 334 -12.06 -24.32 20.17
CA THR A 334 -12.47 -22.90 20.31
C THR A 334 -11.37 -21.91 20.71
N GLY A 335 -10.20 -22.41 21.16
CA GLY A 335 -9.04 -21.59 21.53
C GLY A 335 -8.10 -21.23 20.37
N THR A 336 -8.34 -21.78 19.18
CA THR A 336 -7.51 -21.50 18.00
C THR A 336 -7.94 -20.19 17.33
N LYS A 337 -6.99 -19.54 16.64
CA LYS A 337 -7.23 -18.30 15.91
C LYS A 337 -6.61 -18.39 14.52
N THR A 338 -7.46 -18.38 13.51
CA THR A 338 -7.04 -18.48 12.12
C THR A 338 -7.61 -17.29 11.33
N THR A 339 -6.72 -16.56 10.67
CA THR A 339 -7.04 -15.38 9.87
C THR A 339 -6.56 -15.52 8.44
N PHE A 340 -7.47 -15.44 7.47
CA PHE A 340 -7.17 -15.47 6.04
C PHE A 340 -8.24 -14.74 5.22
N GLN A 341 -7.93 -14.47 3.95
CA GLN A 341 -8.80 -13.76 3.03
C GLN A 341 -8.84 -14.38 1.64
N ALA A 342 -9.98 -14.19 0.98
CA ALA A 342 -10.08 -14.21 -0.48
C ALA A 342 -10.47 -12.81 -0.98
N VAL A 343 -9.70 -12.28 -1.91
CA VAL A 343 -9.90 -10.96 -2.51
C VAL A 343 -10.14 -11.14 -4.01
N LEU A 344 -11.33 -10.77 -4.47
CA LEU A 344 -11.70 -10.79 -5.89
C LEU A 344 -11.57 -9.37 -6.43
N ILE A 345 -10.77 -9.19 -7.48
CA ILE A 345 -10.47 -7.89 -8.07
C ILE A 345 -10.93 -7.92 -9.52
N SER A 346 -11.70 -6.92 -9.95
CA SER A 346 -12.13 -6.74 -11.35
C SER A 346 -11.69 -5.38 -11.86
N GLY A 347 -11.10 -5.35 -13.06
CA GLY A 347 -10.84 -4.14 -13.84
C GLY A 347 -11.71 -4.10 -15.10
N GLY A 348 -12.95 -4.57 -15.00
CA GLY A 348 -13.91 -4.66 -16.10
C GLY A 348 -13.66 -5.87 -17.01
N GLN A 349 -12.53 -5.87 -17.74
CA GLN A 349 -12.18 -6.96 -18.67
C GLN A 349 -11.34 -8.08 -18.05
N LYS A 350 -10.61 -7.78 -16.97
CA LYS A 350 -9.70 -8.71 -16.31
C LYS A 350 -10.13 -8.91 -14.86
N SER A 351 -10.00 -10.15 -14.39
CA SER A 351 -10.39 -10.55 -13.04
C SER A 351 -9.27 -11.32 -12.37
N PHE A 352 -9.00 -11.01 -11.10
CA PHE A 352 -7.95 -11.62 -10.29
C PHE A 352 -8.53 -12.13 -8.97
N VAL A 353 -7.91 -13.18 -8.43
CA VAL A 353 -8.15 -13.67 -7.08
C VAL A 353 -6.83 -13.62 -6.33
N LEU A 354 -6.80 -12.91 -5.19
CA LEU A 354 -5.71 -12.98 -4.22
C LEU A 354 -6.17 -13.77 -3.00
N MET A 355 -5.25 -14.55 -2.44
CA MET A 355 -5.47 -15.31 -1.22
C MET A 355 -4.40 -14.88 -0.23
N ASN A 356 -4.83 -14.26 0.86
CA ASN A 356 -3.93 -13.66 1.83
C ASN A 356 -4.06 -14.38 3.17
N TYR A 357 -2.94 -14.59 3.84
CA TYR A 357 -2.89 -15.36 5.08
C TYR A 357 -2.29 -14.50 6.19
N GLY A 358 -3.04 -14.35 7.28
CA GLY A 358 -2.58 -13.75 8.52
C GLY A 358 -2.04 -14.82 9.47
N SER A 359 -2.34 -14.70 10.76
CA SER A 359 -2.04 -15.76 11.73
C SER A 359 -2.87 -17.01 11.42
N ILE A 360 -2.22 -18.15 11.20
CA ILE A 360 -2.87 -19.45 11.00
C ILE A 360 -2.50 -20.34 12.17
N ALA A 361 -3.48 -20.74 12.98
CA ALA A 361 -3.25 -21.70 14.06
C ALA A 361 -2.89 -23.08 13.49
N THR A 362 -2.04 -23.82 14.20
CA THR A 362 -1.64 -25.18 13.81
C THR A 362 -2.88 -26.07 13.69
N ALA A 363 -3.12 -26.61 12.50
CA ALA A 363 -4.23 -27.53 12.27
C ALA A 363 -3.88 -28.94 12.77
N GLY A 364 -4.83 -29.59 13.46
CA GLY A 364 -4.79 -31.02 13.78
C GLY A 364 -5.44 -31.91 12.72
N SER A 365 -5.96 -31.32 11.63
CA SER A 365 -6.78 -31.97 10.60
C SER A 365 -6.31 -31.61 9.18
N ASN A 366 -6.89 -32.26 8.17
CA ASN A 366 -6.59 -32.00 6.77
C ASN A 366 -7.09 -30.61 6.36
N VAL A 367 -6.25 -29.83 5.67
CA VAL A 367 -6.58 -28.52 5.11
C VAL A 367 -6.43 -28.59 3.58
N GLN A 368 -7.35 -27.99 2.83
CA GLN A 368 -7.18 -27.78 1.39
C GLN A 368 -7.02 -26.30 1.06
N VAL A 369 -5.95 -25.99 0.32
CA VAL A 369 -5.68 -24.68 -0.28
C VAL A 369 -5.58 -24.84 -1.80
N CYS A 370 -6.08 -23.88 -2.57
CA CYS A 370 -5.87 -23.85 -4.02
C CYS A 370 -5.63 -22.41 -4.49
N LEU A 371 -4.38 -22.09 -4.88
CA LEU A 371 -4.05 -20.84 -5.54
C LEU A 371 -4.40 -20.96 -7.02
N ILE A 372 -5.30 -20.11 -7.51
CA ILE A 372 -5.58 -19.99 -8.95
C ILE A 372 -5.18 -18.58 -9.38
N ILE A 373 -4.08 -18.48 -10.12
CA ILE A 373 -3.74 -17.26 -10.86
C ILE A 373 -4.55 -17.28 -12.14
N LEU A 374 -5.55 -16.40 -12.24
CA LEU A 374 -6.33 -16.23 -13.46
C LEU A 374 -5.60 -15.28 -14.43
N HIS A 375 -5.36 -15.76 -15.64
CA HIS A 375 -5.13 -14.94 -16.82
C HIS A 375 -6.18 -15.30 -17.84
N ILE A 376 -6.89 -14.28 -18.36
CA ILE A 376 -7.40 -14.29 -19.72
C ILE A 376 -6.92 -13.00 -20.37
#